data_AF-A0A6A6IE82-F1
#
_entry.id   AF-A0A6A6IE82-F1
#
_cell.length_a   1.000
_cell.length_b   1.000
_cell.length_c   1.000
_cell.angle_alpha   90.00
_cell.angle_beta   90.00
_cell.angle_gamma   90.00
#
_symmetry.space_group_name_H-M   'P 1'
#
loop_
_entity.id
_entity.type
_entity.pdbx_description
1 polymer ?
#
loop_
_entity_poly.entity_id
_entity_poly.type
_entity_poly.pdbx_seq_one_letter_code
_entity_poly.pdbx_strand_id
1 'polypeptide(L)'
;MVPRPYFDAQGRVLPFDQVMQLEIIDDRTFRSTTKAYSPTGGENGTYGGHVYAQAAWAAAQTVDEGYLIHDITGWFTLGGRPTEYFVYTVHKIRDGYNYCTRTVTVTQAAEKGTMFTCTCSFKRDEGSPTDFQHRVDLKGHYRVVLEGKEDEPMEHPVAPSNDSVYFRETYLPQHPEHFNPIAGLHLRKVDMKRYNDVRMPLDRRQLIFYTLRGSLPLPTAPYPPISATFSVTREANLHACAHLYASDRNSLFIIPNHLSLGREFTRMASLSHTVIFHVGIKDLVMPAEPRTNHPNADPTLFDEGSLPLCNLEPYGRGDKDGRKWFVQESWTTRAAGGRGLHMSRMWDYGSGTHIATTIQDGLIRFKPGTKL
;
A
#
# COMPACT_ATOMS: atom_id res chain seq x y z
N MET A 1 22.47 15.12 -2.43
CA MET A 1 21.68 14.59 -3.56
C MET A 1 20.65 13.65 -2.97
N VAL A 2 19.35 13.95 -3.08
CA VAL A 2 18.31 13.07 -2.50
C VAL A 2 18.37 11.74 -3.25
N PRO A 3 18.58 10.60 -2.57
CA PRO A 3 18.55 9.31 -3.24
C PRO A 3 17.21 9.17 -3.96
N ARG A 4 17.27 8.87 -5.26
CA ARG A 4 16.12 8.60 -6.13
C ARG A 4 16.08 7.10 -6.50
N PRO A 5 16.03 6.16 -5.54
CA PRO A 5 16.18 4.73 -5.85
C PRO A 5 14.95 4.11 -6.54
N TYR A 6 13.84 4.85 -6.69
CA TYR A 6 12.66 4.43 -7.46
C TYR A 6 12.57 5.07 -8.82
N PHE A 7 13.65 5.69 -9.26
CA PHE A 7 13.71 6.19 -10.60
C PHE A 7 14.61 5.26 -11.39
N ASP A 8 14.20 4.92 -12.58
CA ASP A 8 15.09 4.26 -13.52
C ASP A 8 16.24 5.19 -13.95
N ALA A 9 17.10 4.69 -14.82
CA ALA A 9 18.24 5.45 -15.33
C ALA A 9 17.83 6.74 -16.08
N GLN A 10 16.58 6.83 -16.52
CA GLN A 10 15.99 7.96 -17.23
C GLN A 10 15.28 8.94 -16.29
N GLY A 11 15.26 8.66 -14.98
CA GLY A 11 14.61 9.53 -14.01
C GLY A 11 13.09 9.36 -13.95
N ARG A 12 12.56 8.20 -14.33
CA ARG A 12 11.12 7.87 -14.36
C ARG A 12 10.76 6.95 -13.19
N VAL A 13 9.62 7.18 -12.57
CA VAL A 13 9.22 6.44 -11.36
C VAL A 13 8.89 4.98 -11.70
N LEU A 14 9.46 4.02 -10.97
CA LEU A 14 9.28 2.60 -11.21
C LEU A 14 7.81 2.16 -11.10
N PRO A 15 7.31 1.31 -12.03
CA PRO A 15 6.01 0.66 -11.93
C PRO A 15 6.01 -0.46 -10.88
N PHE A 16 4.82 -0.93 -10.45
CA PHE A 16 4.70 -1.77 -9.26
C PHE A 16 5.40 -3.12 -9.38
N ASP A 17 5.32 -3.74 -10.55
CA ASP A 17 5.96 -5.01 -10.88
C ASP A 17 7.49 -4.93 -10.72
N GLN A 18 8.09 -3.81 -11.14
CA GLN A 18 9.53 -3.55 -10.97
C GLN A 18 9.89 -3.34 -9.49
N VAL A 19 9.06 -2.60 -8.74
CA VAL A 19 9.26 -2.40 -7.29
C VAL A 19 9.17 -3.73 -6.54
N MET A 20 8.30 -4.65 -6.96
CA MET A 20 8.09 -5.96 -6.33
C MET A 20 9.01 -7.07 -6.86
N GLN A 21 9.89 -6.78 -7.83
CA GLN A 21 10.73 -7.80 -8.43
C GLN A 21 11.72 -8.39 -7.40
N LEU A 22 11.81 -9.72 -7.42
CA LEU A 22 12.67 -10.52 -6.55
C LEU A 22 13.57 -11.43 -7.41
N GLU A 23 14.85 -11.45 -7.10
CA GLU A 23 15.79 -12.48 -7.55
C GLU A 23 15.63 -13.72 -6.68
N ILE A 24 15.58 -14.89 -7.31
CA ILE A 24 15.53 -16.19 -6.63
C ILE A 24 16.97 -16.58 -6.28
N ILE A 25 17.27 -16.72 -4.98
CA ILE A 25 18.57 -17.20 -4.50
C ILE A 25 18.54 -18.74 -4.37
N ASP A 26 17.46 -19.27 -3.80
CA ASP A 26 17.16 -20.70 -3.70
C ASP A 26 15.64 -20.92 -3.60
N ASP A 27 15.18 -22.13 -3.24
CA ASP A 27 13.75 -22.49 -3.20
C ASP A 27 12.93 -21.75 -2.13
N ARG A 28 13.60 -21.12 -1.17
CA ARG A 28 12.99 -20.41 -0.03
C ARG A 28 13.57 -19.03 0.24
N THR A 29 14.58 -18.62 -0.50
CA THR A 29 15.30 -17.36 -0.29
C THR A 29 15.23 -16.49 -1.53
N PHE A 30 14.81 -15.25 -1.32
CA PHE A 30 14.63 -14.25 -2.37
C PHE A 30 15.36 -12.97 -2.00
N ARG A 31 15.86 -12.23 -2.99
CA ARG A 31 16.52 -10.93 -2.80
C ARG A 31 15.82 -9.86 -3.60
N SER A 32 15.56 -8.70 -3.00
CA SER A 32 15.04 -7.55 -3.75
C SER A 32 16.02 -7.12 -4.84
N THR A 33 15.50 -6.79 -6.03
CA THR A 33 16.30 -6.18 -7.11
C THR A 33 16.34 -4.66 -6.99
N THR A 34 15.40 -4.07 -6.25
CA THR A 34 15.37 -2.64 -5.91
C THR A 34 15.89 -2.43 -4.49
N LYS A 35 16.73 -1.42 -4.26
CA LYS A 35 17.22 -1.10 -2.91
C LYS A 35 16.09 -0.67 -1.98
N ALA A 36 16.24 -0.98 -0.70
CA ALA A 36 15.38 -0.42 0.33
C ALA A 36 15.46 1.11 0.32
N TYR A 37 14.50 1.77 0.94
CA TYR A 37 14.34 3.18 0.62
C TYR A 37 13.76 4.04 1.71
N SER A 38 14.28 5.26 1.86
CA SER A 38 13.80 6.19 2.88
C SER A 38 12.85 7.22 2.29
N PRO A 39 11.55 7.21 2.69
CA PRO A 39 10.62 8.27 2.29
C PRO A 39 11.03 9.65 2.81
N THR A 40 11.85 9.71 3.86
CA THR A 40 12.35 10.95 4.48
C THR A 40 13.74 11.35 4.00
N GLY A 41 14.36 10.57 3.11
CA GLY A 41 15.70 10.83 2.58
C GLY A 41 16.84 10.66 3.60
N GLY A 42 16.56 10.07 4.77
CA GLY A 42 17.55 9.83 5.81
C GLY A 42 18.37 8.55 5.56
N GLU A 43 19.47 8.40 6.29
CA GLU A 43 20.35 7.21 6.22
C GLU A 43 19.76 5.97 6.92
N ASN A 44 18.75 6.16 7.76
CA ASN A 44 18.08 5.11 8.53
C ASN A 44 16.56 5.24 8.39
N GLY A 45 15.89 4.08 8.39
CA GLY A 45 14.44 4.02 8.27
C GLY A 45 14.02 3.97 6.80
N THR A 46 13.34 2.88 6.46
CA THR A 46 12.87 2.61 5.11
C THR A 46 11.35 2.50 5.07
N TYR A 47 10.76 2.53 3.88
CA TYR A 47 9.32 2.37 3.74
C TYR A 47 8.87 0.97 4.17
N GLY A 48 8.05 0.91 5.23
CA GLY A 48 7.54 -0.34 5.77
C GLY A 48 6.70 -1.13 4.77
N GLY A 49 5.86 -0.44 3.99
CA GLY A 49 5.04 -1.03 2.95
C GLY A 49 5.84 -1.78 1.89
N HIS A 50 7.06 -1.35 1.57
CA HIS A 50 7.95 -2.06 0.64
C HIS A 50 8.33 -3.44 1.18
N VAL A 51 8.92 -3.48 2.38
CA VAL A 51 9.36 -4.74 2.98
C VAL A 51 8.18 -5.66 3.31
N TYR A 52 7.05 -5.07 3.72
CA TYR A 52 5.82 -5.78 4.06
C TYR A 52 5.21 -6.48 2.83
N ALA A 53 5.02 -5.75 1.72
CA ALA A 53 4.46 -6.29 0.48
C ALA A 53 5.41 -7.29 -0.21
N GLN A 54 6.71 -6.98 -0.30
CA GLN A 54 7.67 -7.92 -0.89
C GLN A 54 7.82 -9.21 -0.06
N ALA A 55 7.70 -9.15 1.27
CA ALA A 55 7.68 -10.37 2.09
C ALA A 55 6.46 -11.24 1.78
N ALA A 56 5.29 -10.64 1.59
CA ALA A 56 4.10 -11.35 1.17
C ALA A 56 4.27 -11.97 -0.24
N TRP A 57 4.90 -11.24 -1.16
CA TRP A 57 5.22 -11.74 -2.50
C TRP A 57 6.22 -12.90 -2.47
N ALA A 58 7.29 -12.81 -1.69
CA ALA A 58 8.24 -13.91 -1.48
C ALA A 58 7.54 -15.16 -0.93
N ALA A 59 6.63 -15.00 0.04
CA ALA A 59 5.82 -16.11 0.54
C ALA A 59 4.92 -16.72 -0.55
N ALA A 60 4.27 -15.88 -1.37
CA ALA A 60 3.41 -16.30 -2.48
C ALA A 60 4.17 -17.10 -3.55
N GLN A 61 5.46 -16.82 -3.75
CA GLN A 61 6.34 -17.61 -4.61
C GLN A 61 6.55 -19.07 -4.17
N THR A 62 6.17 -19.40 -2.94
CA THR A 62 6.38 -20.74 -2.37
C THR A 62 5.09 -21.52 -2.10
N VAL A 63 3.94 -21.05 -2.61
CA VAL A 63 2.66 -21.77 -2.58
C VAL A 63 2.26 -22.19 -4.00
N ASP A 64 1.44 -23.24 -4.10
CA ASP A 64 0.89 -23.67 -5.39
C ASP A 64 -0.06 -22.61 -5.98
N GLU A 65 -0.37 -22.72 -7.27
CA GLU A 65 -1.43 -21.92 -7.89
C GLU A 65 -2.79 -22.13 -7.19
N GLY A 66 -3.68 -21.14 -7.28
CA GLY A 66 -4.98 -21.17 -6.61
C GLY A 66 -5.00 -20.62 -5.19
N TYR A 67 -3.84 -20.38 -4.56
CA TYR A 67 -3.75 -19.83 -3.21
C TYR A 67 -3.55 -18.31 -3.22
N LEU A 68 -4.51 -17.60 -2.62
CA LEU A 68 -4.53 -16.15 -2.50
C LEU A 68 -4.21 -15.71 -1.07
N ILE A 69 -3.42 -14.65 -0.92
CA ILE A 69 -3.20 -14.00 0.37
C ILE A 69 -4.54 -13.52 0.91
N HIS A 70 -4.92 -13.96 2.11
CA HIS A 70 -6.11 -13.44 2.81
C HIS A 70 -5.76 -12.76 4.14
N ASP A 71 -4.63 -13.11 4.74
CA ASP A 71 -4.17 -12.50 5.98
C ASP A 71 -2.64 -12.43 6.01
N ILE A 72 -2.13 -11.33 6.54
CA ILE A 72 -0.72 -11.18 6.88
C ILE A 72 -0.60 -10.34 8.14
N THR A 73 0.19 -10.82 9.09
CA THR A 73 0.61 -10.04 10.27
C THR A 73 2.13 -10.07 10.37
N GLY A 74 2.73 -8.90 10.57
CA GLY A 74 4.18 -8.78 10.72
C GLY A 74 4.63 -7.74 11.72
N TRP A 75 5.90 -7.82 12.07
CA TRP A 75 6.59 -6.99 13.06
C TRP A 75 7.84 -6.37 12.46
N PHE A 76 7.99 -5.06 12.65
CA PHE A 76 9.15 -4.30 12.27
C PHE A 76 10.11 -4.23 13.46
N THR A 77 11.29 -4.83 13.31
CA THR A 77 12.24 -5.02 14.42
C THR A 77 13.39 -4.03 14.34
N LEU A 78 13.99 -3.86 13.15
CA LEU A 78 15.10 -2.94 12.91
C LEU A 78 14.76 -2.00 11.74
N GLY A 79 15.25 -0.77 11.83
CA GLY A 79 15.11 0.19 10.74
C GLY A 79 16.02 -0.21 9.58
N GLY A 80 15.45 -0.39 8.39
CA GLY A 80 16.26 -0.73 7.21
C GLY A 80 17.22 0.39 6.80
N ARG A 81 18.29 0.00 6.11
CA ARG A 81 19.24 0.89 5.43
C ARG A 81 18.86 1.10 3.97
N PRO A 82 18.64 2.34 3.50
CA PRO A 82 18.27 2.62 2.11
C PRO A 82 19.32 2.29 1.04
N THR A 83 20.54 1.97 1.46
CA THR A 83 21.64 1.62 0.53
C THR A 83 21.69 0.13 0.21
N GLU A 84 20.91 -0.69 0.91
CA GLU A 84 20.98 -2.15 0.94
C GLU A 84 19.74 -2.81 0.34
N TYR A 85 19.89 -4.05 -0.12
CA TYR A 85 18.79 -4.89 -0.57
C TYR A 85 18.25 -5.73 0.60
N PHE A 86 16.93 -5.93 0.61
CA PHE A 86 16.32 -6.90 1.51
C PHE A 86 16.50 -8.32 0.99
N VAL A 87 16.76 -9.25 1.90
CA VAL A 87 16.76 -10.70 1.66
C VAL A 87 15.64 -11.32 2.48
N TYR A 88 14.79 -12.11 1.82
CA TYR A 88 13.58 -12.72 2.36
C TYR A 88 13.79 -14.23 2.44
N THR A 89 13.77 -14.78 3.65
CA THR A 89 13.81 -16.23 3.87
C THR A 89 12.43 -16.71 4.30
N VAL A 90 11.85 -17.61 3.51
CA VAL A 90 10.49 -18.11 3.67
C VAL A 90 10.53 -19.50 4.31
N HIS A 91 9.84 -19.67 5.43
CA HIS A 91 9.66 -20.97 6.07
C HIS A 91 8.22 -21.45 5.90
N LYS A 92 8.07 -22.68 5.42
CA LYS A 92 6.76 -23.34 5.31
C LYS A 92 6.29 -23.80 6.68
N ILE A 93 5.14 -23.30 7.13
CA ILE A 93 4.48 -23.79 8.34
C ILE A 93 3.55 -24.94 8.00
N ARG A 94 2.70 -24.78 7.00
CA ARG A 94 1.69 -25.78 6.62
C ARG A 94 1.24 -25.61 5.17
N ASP A 95 0.98 -26.73 4.51
CA ASP A 95 0.16 -26.82 3.29
C ASP A 95 -1.04 -27.72 3.61
N GLY A 96 -2.23 -27.13 3.65
CA GLY A 96 -3.50 -27.84 3.74
C GLY A 96 -4.30 -27.64 2.46
N TYR A 97 -5.38 -28.40 2.27
CA TYR A 97 -6.18 -28.33 1.04
C TYR A 97 -6.77 -26.93 0.76
N ASN A 98 -7.30 -26.24 1.79
CA ASN A 98 -7.89 -24.91 1.64
C ASN A 98 -6.97 -23.78 2.07
N TYR A 99 -5.97 -24.06 2.92
CA TYR A 99 -5.14 -23.02 3.55
C TYR A 99 -3.67 -23.42 3.57
N CYS A 100 -2.82 -22.44 3.24
CA CYS A 100 -1.36 -22.54 3.37
C CYS A 100 -0.85 -21.43 4.29
N THR A 101 0.22 -21.70 5.03
CA THR A 101 0.82 -20.72 5.93
C THR A 101 2.33 -20.69 5.76
N ARG A 102 2.88 -19.48 5.68
CA ARG A 102 4.31 -19.20 5.57
C ARG A 102 4.71 -18.22 6.66
N THR A 103 5.91 -18.38 7.19
CA THR A 103 6.59 -17.31 7.91
C THR A 103 7.70 -16.75 7.03
N VAL A 104 7.98 -15.46 7.14
CA VAL A 104 9.07 -14.81 6.41
C VAL A 104 9.93 -14.05 7.40
N THR A 105 11.23 -14.18 7.26
CA THR A 105 12.23 -13.39 7.98
C THR A 105 13.00 -12.56 6.96
N VAL A 106 13.14 -11.26 7.23
CA VAL A 106 13.81 -10.33 6.33
C VAL A 106 15.06 -9.77 6.96
N THR A 107 16.17 -9.80 6.22
CA THR A 107 17.48 -9.30 6.65
C THR A 107 18.07 -8.33 5.63
N GLN A 108 19.14 -7.63 6.02
CA GLN A 108 19.99 -6.82 5.15
C GLN A 108 21.45 -7.12 5.51
N ALA A 109 22.34 -7.18 4.52
CA ALA A 109 23.74 -7.59 4.74
C ALA A 109 24.48 -6.69 5.73
N ALA A 110 24.21 -5.38 5.72
CA ALA A 110 24.85 -4.41 6.60
C ALA A 110 24.36 -4.46 8.07
N GLU A 111 23.32 -5.23 8.38
CA GLU A 111 22.66 -5.22 9.68
C GLU A 111 22.75 -6.57 10.39
N LYS A 112 23.02 -6.53 11.70
CA LYS A 112 23.10 -7.74 12.54
C LYS A 112 21.75 -8.04 13.17
N GLY A 113 20.78 -8.48 12.36
CA GLY A 113 19.48 -8.88 12.87
C GLY A 113 18.42 -9.07 11.81
N THR A 114 17.18 -9.18 12.26
CA THR A 114 15.99 -9.23 11.42
C THR A 114 15.41 -7.82 11.30
N MET A 115 15.16 -7.35 10.08
CA MET A 115 14.50 -6.07 9.84
C MET A 115 12.99 -6.20 10.05
N PHE A 116 12.43 -7.29 9.54
CA PHE A 116 11.00 -7.56 9.54
C PHE A 116 10.75 -9.07 9.60
N THR A 117 9.69 -9.47 10.30
CA THR A 117 9.18 -10.84 10.23
C THR A 117 7.66 -10.82 10.09
N CYS A 118 7.11 -11.77 9.34
CA CYS A 118 5.66 -11.93 9.24
C CYS A 118 5.23 -13.39 9.19
N THR A 119 3.96 -13.60 9.47
CA THR A 119 3.20 -14.78 9.06
C THR A 119 2.24 -14.36 7.96
N CYS A 120 2.26 -15.07 6.84
CA CYS A 120 1.35 -14.87 5.72
C CYS A 120 0.50 -16.13 5.54
N SER A 121 -0.81 -15.93 5.46
CA SER A 121 -1.81 -16.97 5.32
C SER A 121 -2.49 -16.85 3.96
N PHE A 122 -2.60 -17.99 3.29
CA PHE A 122 -3.17 -18.10 1.96
C PHE A 122 -4.39 -19.01 2.01
N LYS A 123 -5.40 -18.72 1.19
CA LYS A 123 -6.58 -19.56 1.03
C LYS A 123 -6.92 -19.77 -0.43
N ARG A 124 -7.59 -20.86 -0.74
CA ARG A 124 -8.25 -21.01 -2.04
C ARG A 124 -9.46 -20.09 -2.14
N ASP A 125 -9.83 -19.74 -3.36
CA ASP A 125 -11.10 -19.08 -3.60
C ASP A 125 -12.25 -20.03 -3.24
N GLU A 126 -13.29 -19.48 -2.62
CA GLU A 126 -14.44 -20.25 -2.16
C GLU A 126 -15.69 -19.38 -2.26
N GLY A 127 -16.75 -19.92 -2.87
CA GLY A 127 -18.05 -19.28 -2.88
C GLY A 127 -18.72 -19.40 -1.51
N SER A 128 -19.25 -18.30 -1.00
CA SER A 128 -20.04 -18.28 0.24
C SER A 128 -21.52 -18.03 -0.08
N PRO A 129 -22.47 -18.74 0.56
CA PRO A 129 -23.89 -18.42 0.45
C PRO A 129 -24.25 -17.10 1.15
N THR A 130 -23.34 -16.57 1.97
CA THR A 130 -23.52 -15.33 2.71
C THR A 130 -22.38 -14.37 2.43
N ASP A 131 -22.72 -13.16 2.03
CA ASP A 131 -21.81 -12.03 1.93
C ASP A 131 -22.55 -10.80 2.44
N PHE A 132 -22.03 -10.19 3.51
CA PHE A 132 -22.66 -9.06 4.15
C PHE A 132 -21.63 -8.06 4.66
N GLN A 133 -21.84 -6.80 4.27
CA GLN A 133 -21.12 -5.66 4.79
C GLN A 133 -22.08 -4.49 4.97
N HIS A 134 -21.64 -3.47 5.71
CA HIS A 134 -22.33 -2.18 5.68
C HIS A 134 -22.31 -1.60 4.26
N ARG A 135 -23.47 -1.12 3.79
CA ARG A 135 -23.53 -0.29 2.58
C ARG A 135 -22.95 1.07 2.92
N VAL A 136 -21.92 1.48 2.20
CA VAL A 136 -21.25 2.76 2.38
C VAL A 136 -21.26 3.50 1.05
N ASP A 137 -21.96 4.64 1.02
CA ASP A 137 -21.80 5.62 -0.06
C ASP A 137 -20.65 6.55 0.31
N LEU A 138 -19.44 6.24 -0.14
CA LEU A 138 -18.24 7.01 0.16
C LEU A 138 -18.34 8.44 -0.40
N LYS A 139 -18.88 8.60 -1.60
CA LYS A 139 -19.06 9.90 -2.27
C LYS A 139 -20.01 10.79 -1.46
N GLY A 140 -21.17 10.25 -1.09
CA GLY A 140 -22.14 10.96 -0.24
C GLY A 140 -21.61 11.23 1.17
N HIS A 141 -20.98 10.24 1.81
CA HIS A 141 -20.49 10.37 3.18
C HIS A 141 -19.39 11.43 3.33
N TYR A 142 -18.50 11.53 2.34
CA TYR A 142 -17.39 12.49 2.32
C TYR A 142 -17.60 13.66 1.34
N ARG A 143 -18.85 13.92 0.92
CA ARG A 143 -19.18 14.98 -0.05
C ARG A 143 -18.50 16.32 0.26
N VAL A 144 -18.42 16.70 1.54
CA VAL A 144 -17.81 17.97 1.98
C VAL A 144 -16.33 18.14 1.58
N VAL A 145 -15.61 17.06 1.30
CA VAL A 145 -14.19 17.07 0.88
C VAL A 145 -13.96 16.47 -0.50
N LEU A 146 -14.95 15.78 -1.06
CA LEU A 146 -14.87 15.14 -2.38
C LEU A 146 -15.59 15.94 -3.48
N GLU A 147 -16.54 16.82 -3.15
CA GLU A 147 -17.32 17.59 -4.14
C GLU A 147 -16.43 18.33 -5.14
N GLY A 148 -16.72 18.12 -6.43
CA GLY A 148 -15.94 18.56 -7.58
C GLY A 148 -14.87 17.57 -8.05
N LYS A 149 -14.49 16.60 -7.20
CA LYS A 149 -13.40 15.61 -7.42
C LYS A 149 -13.84 14.17 -7.18
N GLU A 150 -15.12 13.94 -6.90
CA GLU A 150 -15.66 12.65 -6.49
C GLU A 150 -15.54 11.57 -7.57
N ASP A 151 -15.52 11.98 -8.84
CA ASP A 151 -15.32 11.11 -9.99
C ASP A 151 -13.95 11.32 -10.65
N GLU A 152 -13.01 11.98 -9.97
CA GLU A 152 -11.67 12.22 -10.51
C GLU A 152 -10.61 12.28 -9.38
N PRO A 153 -10.26 11.14 -8.74
CA PRO A 153 -9.32 11.13 -7.63
C PRO A 153 -7.92 11.68 -7.98
N MET A 154 -7.54 11.75 -9.26
CA MET A 154 -6.28 12.38 -9.70
C MET A 154 -6.21 13.88 -9.40
N GLU A 155 -7.35 14.56 -9.23
CA GLU A 155 -7.41 15.97 -8.85
C GLU A 155 -7.09 16.20 -7.37
N HIS A 156 -7.04 15.15 -6.55
CA HIS A 156 -6.49 15.26 -5.20
C HIS A 156 -4.95 15.34 -5.25
N PRO A 157 -4.32 16.08 -4.32
CA PRO A 157 -2.88 16.19 -4.25
C PRO A 157 -2.18 14.82 -4.19
N VAL A 158 -1.07 14.67 -4.89
CA VAL A 158 -0.20 13.50 -4.75
C VAL A 158 0.27 13.40 -3.30
N ALA A 159 0.23 12.20 -2.73
CA ALA A 159 0.70 11.97 -1.37
C ALA A 159 2.25 12.01 -1.35
N PRO A 160 2.89 12.96 -0.64
CA PRO A 160 4.36 13.10 -0.62
C PRO A 160 5.03 11.97 0.15
N SER A 161 6.20 11.49 -0.27
CA SER A 161 6.92 10.39 0.43
C SER A 161 6.99 10.57 1.96
N ASN A 162 7.23 11.80 2.44
CA ASN A 162 7.11 12.20 3.84
C ASN A 162 5.86 13.05 4.05
N ASP A 163 4.96 12.65 4.95
CA ASP A 163 3.68 13.33 5.19
C ASP A 163 3.61 14.02 6.56
N SER A 164 4.76 14.24 7.20
CA SER A 164 4.82 15.10 8.38
C SER A 164 4.37 16.53 8.05
N VAL A 165 3.71 17.18 9.02
CA VAL A 165 3.23 18.56 8.88
C VAL A 165 4.38 19.51 8.53
N TYR A 166 5.53 19.36 9.19
CA TYR A 166 6.72 20.14 8.88
C TYR A 166 7.18 19.96 7.43
N PHE A 167 7.26 18.72 6.94
CA PHE A 167 7.70 18.47 5.58
C PHE A 167 6.76 19.12 4.56
N ARG A 168 5.45 18.89 4.70
CA ARG A 168 4.45 19.37 3.74
C ARG A 168 4.26 20.88 3.74
N GLU A 169 4.27 21.52 4.92
CA GLU A 169 3.88 22.93 5.06
C GLU A 169 5.07 23.88 5.22
N THR A 170 6.27 23.37 5.49
CA THR A 170 7.45 24.22 5.74
C THR A 170 8.61 23.86 4.82
N TYR A 171 9.02 22.59 4.78
CA TYR A 171 10.18 22.17 4.00
C TYR A 171 9.91 22.18 2.49
N LEU A 172 8.85 21.50 2.05
CA LEU A 172 8.55 21.30 0.64
C LEU A 172 8.26 22.60 -0.13
N PRO A 173 7.56 23.62 0.43
CA PRO A 173 7.44 24.91 -0.24
C PRO A 173 8.76 25.65 -0.46
N GLN A 174 9.78 25.39 0.37
CA GLN A 174 11.12 25.97 0.25
C GLN A 174 12.04 25.14 -0.66
N HIS A 175 11.74 23.84 -0.79
CA HIS A 175 12.51 22.87 -1.56
C HIS A 175 11.60 22.00 -2.45
N PRO A 176 10.89 22.59 -3.43
CA PRO A 176 9.95 21.86 -4.28
C PRO A 176 10.62 20.73 -5.08
N GLU A 177 11.90 20.85 -5.38
CA GLU A 177 12.74 19.85 -6.06
C GLU A 177 12.95 18.56 -5.26
N HIS A 178 12.65 18.58 -3.95
CA HIS A 178 12.73 17.42 -3.07
C HIS A 178 11.41 16.64 -2.97
N PHE A 179 10.39 17.01 -3.76
CA PHE A 179 9.20 16.20 -3.91
C PHE A 179 9.56 14.84 -4.52
N ASN A 180 9.20 13.75 -3.85
CA ASN A 180 9.27 12.40 -4.40
C ASN A 180 7.92 11.70 -4.21
N PRO A 181 7.32 11.17 -5.29
CA PRO A 181 6.22 10.24 -5.16
C PRO A 181 6.74 8.89 -4.64
N ILE A 182 5.83 8.10 -4.10
CA ILE A 182 6.08 6.69 -3.84
C ILE A 182 5.91 5.93 -5.16
N ALA A 183 6.80 4.98 -5.42
CA ALA A 183 6.75 4.18 -6.64
C ALA A 183 5.68 3.10 -6.61
N GLY A 184 5.41 2.51 -7.77
CA GLY A 184 4.48 1.42 -7.95
C GLY A 184 3.00 1.77 -7.88
N LEU A 185 2.59 2.82 -7.15
CA LEU A 185 1.19 3.25 -7.08
C LEU A 185 1.04 4.74 -7.34
N HIS A 186 -0.12 5.13 -7.85
CA HIS A 186 -0.62 6.49 -7.68
C HIS A 186 -1.29 6.58 -6.32
N LEU A 187 -0.88 7.55 -5.50
CA LEU A 187 -1.44 7.79 -4.18
C LEU A 187 -1.90 9.25 -4.10
N ARG A 188 -3.18 9.47 -3.84
CA ARG A 188 -3.81 10.80 -3.82
C ARG A 188 -4.44 11.05 -2.47
N LYS A 189 -3.94 12.05 -1.75
CA LYS A 189 -4.35 12.37 -0.39
C LYS A 189 -5.45 13.42 -0.40
N VAL A 190 -6.60 13.10 0.18
CA VAL A 190 -7.70 14.06 0.31
C VAL A 190 -7.37 15.08 1.41
N ASP A 191 -7.63 16.36 1.14
CA ASP A 191 -7.61 17.39 2.18
C ASP A 191 -8.87 17.24 3.04
N MET A 192 -8.67 16.64 4.22
CA MET A 192 -9.75 16.35 5.15
C MET A 192 -10.07 17.50 6.10
N LYS A 193 -9.45 18.68 5.96
CA LYS A 193 -9.60 19.78 6.94
C LYS A 193 -11.07 20.13 7.20
N ARG A 194 -11.86 20.38 6.15
CA ARG A 194 -13.30 20.71 6.27
C ARG A 194 -14.10 19.61 6.97
N TYR A 195 -13.73 18.35 6.78
CA TYR A 195 -14.37 17.22 7.44
C TYR A 195 -13.92 17.11 8.91
N ASN A 196 -12.64 17.26 9.20
CA ASN A 196 -12.07 17.01 10.52
C ASN A 196 -12.20 18.17 11.51
N ASP A 197 -12.36 19.42 11.05
CA ASP A 197 -12.38 20.63 11.90
C ASP A 197 -13.47 20.59 12.99
N VAL A 198 -14.63 19.97 12.70
CA VAL A 198 -15.77 19.88 13.62
C VAL A 198 -15.80 18.59 14.44
N ARG A 199 -14.77 17.74 14.31
CA ARG A 199 -14.73 16.39 14.89
C ARG A 199 -13.69 16.27 15.98
N MET A 200 -14.05 15.50 17.01
CA MET A 200 -13.12 15.09 18.06
C MET A 200 -12.01 14.23 17.46
N PRO A 201 -10.79 14.22 18.04
CA PRO A 201 -9.64 13.52 17.48
C PRO A 201 -9.87 12.08 17.00
N LEU A 202 -10.66 11.28 17.74
CA LEU A 202 -10.92 9.87 17.40
C LEU A 202 -11.98 9.69 16.29
N ASP A 203 -12.77 10.72 16.02
CA ASP A 203 -13.77 10.75 14.95
C ASP A 203 -13.22 11.33 13.64
N ARG A 204 -12.00 11.88 13.67
CA ARG A 204 -11.30 12.35 12.48
C ARG A 204 -10.95 11.18 11.55
N ARG A 205 -10.92 11.47 10.26
CA ARG A 205 -10.60 10.51 9.19
C ARG A 205 -9.54 11.07 8.26
N GLN A 206 -8.75 10.18 7.68
CA GLN A 206 -7.92 10.45 6.52
C GLN A 206 -8.34 9.53 5.38
N LEU A 207 -8.53 10.12 4.18
CA LEU A 207 -8.73 9.35 2.95
C LEU A 207 -7.48 9.42 2.07
N ILE A 208 -7.06 8.26 1.57
CA ILE A 208 -6.00 8.14 0.56
C ILE A 208 -6.53 7.26 -0.56
N PHE A 209 -6.71 7.86 -1.72
CA PHE A 209 -7.01 7.13 -2.93
C PHE A 209 -5.74 6.51 -3.49
N TYR A 210 -5.86 5.30 -4.02
CA TYR A 210 -4.76 4.62 -4.66
C TYR A 210 -5.20 3.74 -5.83
N THR A 211 -4.30 3.62 -6.79
CA THR A 211 -4.45 2.76 -7.97
C THR A 211 -3.07 2.43 -8.54
N LEU A 212 -3.00 1.46 -9.44
CA LEU A 212 -1.77 0.91 -9.97
C LEU A 212 -1.02 1.93 -10.84
N ARG A 213 0.32 1.91 -10.73
CA ARG A 213 1.24 2.50 -11.70
C ARG A 213 1.82 1.39 -12.58
N GLY A 214 1.64 1.48 -13.89
CA GLY A 214 2.02 0.41 -14.83
C GLY A 214 0.97 -0.70 -14.91
N SER A 215 1.40 -1.96 -15.00
CA SER A 215 0.52 -3.12 -15.21
C SER A 215 1.01 -4.34 -14.44
N LEU A 216 0.10 -5.24 -14.10
CA LEU A 216 0.43 -6.53 -13.48
C LEU A 216 0.02 -7.69 -14.40
N PRO A 217 0.64 -8.88 -14.23
CA PRO A 217 0.20 -10.08 -14.92
C PRO A 217 -1.26 -10.41 -14.62
N LEU A 218 -1.91 -11.07 -15.56
CA LEU A 218 -3.30 -11.48 -15.41
C LEU A 218 -3.47 -12.44 -14.21
N PRO A 219 -4.50 -12.26 -13.39
CA PRO A 219 -4.75 -13.09 -12.22
C PRO A 219 -5.26 -14.50 -12.57
N THR A 220 -5.62 -14.74 -13.83
CA THR A 220 -6.13 -16.03 -14.32
C THR A 220 -5.51 -16.39 -15.67
N ALA A 221 -5.32 -17.68 -15.93
CA ALA A 221 -4.84 -18.19 -17.22
C ALA A 221 -5.80 -19.27 -17.78
N PRO A 222 -6.36 -19.10 -19.00
CA PRO A 222 -6.31 -17.91 -19.86
C PRO A 222 -7.24 -16.79 -19.35
N TYR A 223 -7.08 -15.58 -19.92
CA TYR A 223 -8.01 -14.47 -19.71
C TYR A 223 -8.61 -14.03 -21.07
N PRO A 224 -9.94 -13.75 -21.16
CA PRO A 224 -10.94 -13.90 -20.10
C PRO A 224 -11.14 -15.39 -19.73
N PRO A 225 -11.67 -15.68 -18.51
CA PRO A 225 -12.02 -17.04 -18.13
C PRO A 225 -12.92 -17.69 -19.18
N ILE A 226 -12.52 -18.87 -19.69
CA ILE A 226 -13.35 -19.63 -20.64
C ILE A 226 -14.59 -20.22 -19.92
N SER A 227 -14.54 -20.34 -18.59
CA SER A 227 -15.64 -20.83 -17.75
C SER A 227 -15.69 -20.09 -16.41
N ALA A 228 -16.80 -20.24 -15.67
CA ALA A 228 -16.93 -19.70 -14.31
C ALA A 228 -15.88 -20.24 -13.32
N THR A 229 -15.27 -21.39 -13.63
CA THR A 229 -14.09 -21.94 -12.98
C THR A 229 -12.83 -21.48 -13.70
N PHE A 230 -12.04 -20.61 -13.07
CA PHE A 230 -10.73 -20.18 -13.56
C PHE A 230 -9.62 -20.66 -12.62
N SER A 231 -8.44 -20.95 -13.19
CA SER A 231 -7.24 -21.16 -12.37
C SER A 231 -6.66 -19.79 -12.02
N VAL A 232 -6.55 -19.52 -10.73
CA VAL A 232 -5.88 -18.32 -10.22
C VAL A 232 -4.39 -18.55 -10.31
N THR A 233 -3.71 -17.73 -11.12
CA THR A 233 -2.26 -17.75 -11.25
C THR A 233 -1.62 -17.29 -9.95
N ARG A 234 -0.38 -17.69 -9.69
CA ARG A 234 0.33 -17.23 -8.51
C ARG A 234 0.51 -15.71 -8.52
N GLU A 235 0.72 -15.14 -9.71
CA GLU A 235 0.91 -13.72 -9.99
C GLU A 235 -0.31 -12.89 -9.61
N ALA A 236 -1.50 -13.49 -9.46
CA ALA A 236 -2.66 -12.84 -8.89
C ALA A 236 -2.36 -12.19 -7.52
N ASN A 237 -1.46 -12.79 -6.73
CA ASN A 237 -1.05 -12.25 -5.44
C ASN A 237 -0.32 -10.90 -5.54
N LEU A 238 0.19 -10.50 -6.72
CA LEU A 238 0.76 -9.16 -6.90
C LEU A 238 -0.30 -8.06 -6.73
N HIS A 239 -1.55 -8.31 -7.10
CA HIS A 239 -2.65 -7.37 -6.84
C HIS A 239 -2.91 -7.22 -5.33
N ALA A 240 -2.92 -8.32 -4.59
CA ALA A 240 -2.99 -8.27 -3.13
C ALA A 240 -1.77 -7.52 -2.55
N CYS A 241 -0.56 -7.78 -3.06
CA CYS A 241 0.65 -7.08 -2.63
C CYS A 241 0.56 -5.56 -2.90
N ALA A 242 -0.10 -5.12 -3.96
CA ALA A 242 -0.33 -3.70 -4.22
C ALA A 242 -1.21 -3.05 -3.14
N HIS A 243 -2.24 -3.76 -2.67
CA HIS A 243 -3.02 -3.31 -1.51
C HIS A 243 -2.20 -3.29 -0.21
N LEU A 244 -1.40 -4.33 0.06
CA LEU A 244 -0.48 -4.38 1.21
C LEU A 244 0.57 -3.26 1.16
N TYR A 245 1.02 -2.89 -0.03
CA TYR A 245 1.96 -1.79 -0.22
C TYR A 245 1.30 -0.45 0.06
N ALA A 246 0.03 -0.28 -0.31
CA ALA A 246 -0.75 0.92 0.01
C ALA A 246 -1.12 1.01 1.50
N SER A 247 -1.34 -0.11 2.19
CA SER A 247 -1.91 -0.11 3.56
C SER A 247 -1.01 0.52 4.63
N ASP A 248 0.31 0.45 4.47
CA ASP A 248 1.29 1.09 5.38
C ASP A 248 1.45 2.60 5.11
N ARG A 249 0.85 3.12 4.03
CA ARG A 249 1.01 4.51 3.64
C ARG A 249 0.36 5.46 4.66
N ASN A 250 1.14 6.45 5.12
CA ASN A 250 0.70 7.50 6.06
C ASN A 250 0.17 6.98 7.40
N SER A 251 0.43 5.71 7.72
CA SER A 251 -0.26 5.04 8.82
C SER A 251 -0.06 5.73 10.18
N LEU A 252 1.17 6.14 10.51
CA LEU A 252 1.43 6.70 11.83
C LEU A 252 1.34 8.22 11.90
N PHE A 253 1.45 8.94 10.77
CA PHE A 253 1.33 10.40 10.75
C PHE A 253 -0.07 10.88 11.09
N ILE A 254 -1.11 10.09 10.82
CA ILE A 254 -2.49 10.48 11.17
C ILE A 254 -2.67 10.64 12.68
N ILE A 255 -1.91 9.91 13.51
CA ILE A 255 -2.09 9.91 14.96
C ILE A 255 -1.76 11.28 15.56
N PRO A 256 -0.54 11.84 15.41
CA PRO A 256 -0.26 13.18 15.89
C PRO A 256 -1.11 14.23 15.16
N ASN A 257 -1.42 14.05 13.88
CA ASN A 257 -2.25 15.00 13.13
C ASN A 257 -3.69 15.08 13.69
N HIS A 258 -4.32 13.93 13.96
CA HIS A 258 -5.66 13.86 14.54
C HIS A 258 -5.70 14.40 15.97
N LEU A 259 -4.58 14.35 16.70
CA LEU A 259 -4.44 14.95 18.02
C LEU A 259 -4.09 16.46 17.97
N SER A 260 -4.00 17.06 16.77
CA SER A 260 -3.51 18.44 16.59
C SER A 260 -2.06 18.66 17.08
N LEU A 261 -1.27 17.59 17.14
CA LEU A 261 0.11 17.53 17.60
C LEU A 261 1.10 17.18 16.47
N GLY A 262 0.72 17.41 15.21
CA GLY A 262 1.49 17.03 14.02
C GLY A 262 2.92 17.63 13.94
N ARG A 263 3.19 18.70 14.69
CA ARG A 263 4.52 19.34 14.80
C ARG A 263 5.26 19.00 16.10
N GLU A 264 4.64 18.20 16.98
CA GLU A 264 5.12 17.93 18.33
C GLU A 264 5.69 16.51 18.51
N PHE A 265 5.51 15.61 17.54
CA PHE A 265 6.16 14.31 17.61
C PHE A 265 7.67 14.43 17.38
N THR A 266 8.46 13.59 18.07
CA THR A 266 9.92 13.57 18.00
C THR A 266 10.45 12.27 17.39
N ARG A 267 9.72 11.16 17.58
CA ARG A 267 10.08 9.85 17.03
C ARG A 267 8.84 9.07 16.66
N MET A 268 8.91 8.40 15.52
CA MET A 268 7.85 7.58 14.97
C MET A 268 8.45 6.34 14.31
N ALA A 269 7.86 5.17 14.53
CA ALA A 269 8.24 3.94 13.85
C ALA A 269 7.10 2.92 13.90
N SER A 270 6.91 2.17 12.83
CA SER A 270 6.03 1.00 12.81
C SER A 270 6.56 -0.08 13.75
N LEU A 271 5.68 -0.74 14.49
CA LEU A 271 6.01 -1.87 15.37
C LEU A 271 5.40 -3.17 14.83
N SER A 272 4.11 -3.15 14.50
CA SER A 272 3.43 -4.28 13.87
C SER A 272 2.38 -3.81 12.87
N HIS A 273 2.08 -4.62 11.87
CA HIS A 273 1.03 -4.37 10.88
C HIS A 273 0.31 -5.66 10.51
N THR A 274 -1.03 -5.60 10.51
CA THR A 274 -1.92 -6.67 10.11
C THR A 274 -2.84 -6.17 9.01
N VAL A 275 -3.00 -6.97 7.94
CA VAL A 275 -3.98 -6.76 6.89
C VAL A 275 -4.77 -8.06 6.68
N ILE A 276 -6.09 -7.94 6.67
CA ILE A 276 -7.03 -9.02 6.38
C ILE A 276 -7.83 -8.62 5.15
N PHE A 277 -7.76 -9.42 4.09
CA PHE A 277 -8.60 -9.29 2.91
C PHE A 277 -9.93 -10.02 3.12
N HIS A 278 -11.04 -9.34 2.83
CA HIS A 278 -12.40 -9.88 3.02
C HIS A 278 -13.00 -10.45 1.73
N VAL A 279 -12.31 -10.23 0.61
CA VAL A 279 -12.80 -10.50 -0.74
C VAL A 279 -11.87 -11.43 -1.51
N GLY A 280 -12.40 -12.05 -2.56
CA GLY A 280 -11.61 -12.85 -3.49
C GLY A 280 -10.81 -11.98 -4.47
N ILE A 281 -10.01 -12.63 -5.32
CA ILE A 281 -9.10 -11.93 -6.24
C ILE A 281 -9.81 -10.93 -7.15
N LYS A 282 -11.04 -11.23 -7.61
CA LYS A 282 -11.80 -10.37 -8.53
C LYS A 282 -11.93 -8.92 -8.04
N ASP A 283 -12.07 -8.73 -6.74
CA ASP A 283 -12.29 -7.43 -6.11
C ASP A 283 -10.96 -6.74 -5.79
N LEU A 284 -9.87 -7.51 -5.65
CA LEU A 284 -8.50 -7.02 -5.44
C LEU A 284 -7.78 -6.64 -6.73
N VAL A 285 -8.31 -7.00 -7.90
CA VAL A 285 -7.67 -6.64 -9.18
C VAL A 285 -7.56 -5.12 -9.27
N MET A 286 -6.31 -4.65 -9.33
CA MET A 286 -5.95 -3.33 -9.79
C MET A 286 -5.70 -3.37 -11.31
N PRO A 287 -6.58 -2.79 -12.13
CA PRO A 287 -6.39 -2.75 -13.57
C PRO A 287 -5.10 -2.03 -13.94
N ALA A 288 -4.58 -2.37 -15.12
CA ALA A 288 -3.47 -1.66 -15.71
C ALA A 288 -3.78 -0.17 -15.82
N GLU A 289 -2.76 0.66 -15.63
CA GLU A 289 -2.87 2.09 -15.78
C GLU A 289 -3.36 2.43 -17.20
N PRO A 290 -4.49 3.15 -17.33
CA PRO A 290 -4.94 3.65 -18.62
C PRO A 290 -3.86 4.55 -19.24
N ARG A 291 -3.65 4.40 -20.56
CA ARG A 291 -2.84 5.34 -21.35
C ARG A 291 -3.60 6.67 -21.49
N THR A 292 -3.67 7.46 -20.42
CA THR A 292 -4.46 8.70 -20.37
C THR A 292 -3.58 9.95 -20.45
N ASN A 293 -3.92 10.88 -21.34
CA ASN A 293 -3.40 12.25 -21.38
C ASN A 293 -4.00 13.14 -20.26
N HIS A 294 -4.08 12.64 -19.02
CA HIS A 294 -4.54 13.45 -17.89
C HIS A 294 -3.42 14.41 -17.46
N PRO A 295 -3.67 15.72 -17.26
CA PRO A 295 -2.62 16.72 -17.00
C PRO A 295 -1.80 16.45 -15.72
N ASN A 296 -2.37 15.72 -14.76
CA ASN A 296 -1.70 15.30 -13.52
C ASN A 296 -1.26 13.83 -13.51
N ALA A 297 -1.41 13.11 -14.63
CA ALA A 297 -0.78 11.80 -14.78
C ALA A 297 0.72 11.98 -14.94
N ASP A 298 1.50 11.06 -14.41
CA ASP A 298 2.95 11.11 -14.55
C ASP A 298 3.32 10.72 -15.98
N PRO A 299 3.78 11.67 -16.83
CA PRO A 299 4.00 11.41 -18.25
C PRO A 299 5.14 10.41 -18.48
N THR A 300 5.99 10.19 -17.47
CA THR A 300 7.15 9.30 -17.56
C THR A 300 6.80 7.82 -17.65
N LEU A 301 5.52 7.46 -17.50
CA LEU A 301 5.05 6.07 -17.49
C LEU A 301 4.52 5.57 -18.85
N PHE A 302 4.40 6.47 -19.83
CA PHE A 302 3.80 6.14 -21.14
C PHE A 302 4.82 5.71 -22.20
N ASP A 303 6.13 5.85 -21.91
CA ASP A 303 7.22 5.70 -22.90
C ASP A 303 7.92 4.33 -22.90
N GLU A 304 7.39 3.31 -22.21
CA GLU A 304 7.96 1.95 -22.27
C GLU A 304 7.08 0.94 -23.01
N GLY A 305 7.63 0.47 -24.13
CA GLY A 305 7.06 -0.57 -24.97
C GLY A 305 6.94 -1.91 -24.25
N SER A 306 5.72 -2.20 -23.81
CA SER A 306 5.14 -3.51 -23.48
C SER A 306 5.51 -4.15 -22.13
N LEU A 307 4.59 -3.98 -21.17
CA LEU A 307 4.04 -5.11 -20.43
C LEU A 307 2.60 -5.34 -20.92
N PRO A 308 2.17 -6.60 -21.05
CA PRO A 308 0.99 -6.97 -21.82
C PRO A 308 -0.28 -6.33 -21.24
N LEU A 309 -1.11 -5.82 -22.15
CA LEU A 309 -2.49 -5.45 -21.90
C LEU A 309 -3.18 -6.56 -21.10
N CYS A 310 -3.52 -6.27 -19.84
CA CYS A 310 -4.76 -6.80 -19.30
C CYS A 310 -5.87 -6.15 -20.13
N ASN A 311 -6.16 -6.75 -21.28
CA ASN A 311 -7.16 -6.27 -22.24
C ASN A 311 -8.54 -6.56 -21.63
N LEU A 312 -8.94 -5.71 -20.69
CA LEU A 312 -10.25 -5.73 -20.07
C LEU A 312 -11.12 -4.66 -20.74
N GLU A 313 -11.41 -4.82 -22.04
CA GLU A 313 -12.42 -3.97 -22.67
C GLU A 313 -13.84 -4.53 -22.45
N PRO A 314 -14.85 -3.66 -22.31
CA PRO A 314 -14.80 -2.22 -22.08
C PRO A 314 -15.24 -1.91 -20.65
N TYR A 315 -14.35 -1.42 -19.78
CA TYR A 315 -14.78 -0.71 -18.57
C TYR A 315 -15.33 0.68 -18.96
N GLY A 316 -16.47 0.69 -19.64
CA GLY A 316 -17.36 1.83 -19.74
C GLY A 316 -18.20 1.94 -18.47
N ARG A 317 -17.59 2.45 -17.39
CA ARG A 317 -18.16 3.10 -16.18
C ARG A 317 -17.11 3.03 -15.07
N GLY A 318 -16.20 4.00 -15.08
CA GLY A 318 -15.24 4.29 -14.02
C GLY A 318 -15.22 5.80 -13.77
N ASP A 319 -14.28 6.26 -12.95
CA ASP A 319 -14.01 7.70 -12.78
C ASP A 319 -13.64 8.34 -14.15
N LYS A 320 -13.69 9.67 -14.26
CA LYS A 320 -13.52 10.40 -15.53
C LYS A 320 -12.18 10.09 -16.21
N ASP A 321 -11.16 9.73 -15.44
CA ASP A 321 -9.84 9.28 -15.93
C ASP A 321 -9.81 7.81 -16.40
N GLY A 322 -10.91 7.08 -16.30
CA GLY A 322 -11.02 5.68 -16.72
C GLY A 322 -10.29 4.69 -15.79
N ARG A 323 -9.79 5.12 -14.63
CA ARG A 323 -9.15 4.24 -13.65
C ARG A 323 -10.17 3.61 -12.72
N LYS A 324 -9.83 2.41 -12.25
CA LYS A 324 -10.44 1.85 -11.04
C LYS A 324 -9.66 2.35 -9.83
N TRP A 325 -10.37 3.01 -8.92
CA TRP A 325 -9.80 3.55 -7.70
C TRP A 325 -10.20 2.72 -6.48
N PHE A 326 -9.26 2.65 -5.55
CA PHE A 326 -9.50 2.19 -4.21
C PHE A 326 -9.24 3.33 -3.24
N VAL A 327 -9.85 3.28 -2.06
CA VAL A 327 -9.63 4.28 -1.02
C VAL A 327 -9.37 3.62 0.32
N GLN A 328 -8.31 4.06 0.98
CA GLN A 328 -8.05 3.74 2.37
C GLN A 328 -8.64 4.84 3.25
N GLU A 329 -9.62 4.48 4.07
CA GLU A 329 -10.15 5.32 5.15
C GLU A 329 -9.45 4.93 6.46
N SER A 330 -8.69 5.86 7.03
CA SER A 330 -7.91 5.61 8.26
C SER A 330 -8.25 6.55 9.42
N TRP A 331 -8.05 6.03 10.63
CA TRP A 331 -8.25 6.75 11.89
C TRP A 331 -7.38 6.17 13.01
N THR A 332 -7.37 6.87 14.15
CA THR A 332 -6.77 6.38 15.38
C THR A 332 -7.85 6.17 16.44
N THR A 333 -7.70 5.13 17.26
CA THR A 333 -8.61 4.83 18.37
C THR A 333 -7.97 5.03 19.73
N ARG A 334 -6.63 4.98 19.80
CA ARG A 334 -5.88 5.16 21.05
C ARG A 334 -4.43 5.55 20.79
N ALA A 335 -3.94 6.52 21.56
CA ALA A 335 -2.52 6.83 21.67
C ALA A 335 -2.16 7.03 23.16
N ALA A 336 -1.25 6.21 23.67
CA ALA A 336 -0.83 6.23 25.08
C ALA A 336 0.50 5.48 25.26
N GLY A 337 1.25 5.81 26.32
CA GLY A 337 2.44 5.05 26.71
C GLY A 337 3.57 5.05 25.66
N GLY A 338 3.66 6.12 24.87
CA GLY A 338 4.64 6.21 23.77
C GLY A 338 4.28 5.37 22.53
N ARG A 339 3.03 4.91 22.43
CA ARG A 339 2.50 4.18 21.28
C ARG A 339 1.19 4.78 20.77
N GLY A 340 0.81 4.45 19.55
CA GLY A 340 -0.49 4.77 19.00
C GLY A 340 -0.96 3.72 18.00
N LEU A 341 -2.29 3.53 17.95
CA LEU A 341 -2.93 2.58 17.08
C LEU A 341 -3.47 3.30 15.83
N HIS A 342 -3.02 2.85 14.67
CA HIS A 342 -3.61 3.16 13.38
C HIS A 342 -4.57 2.05 12.98
N MET A 343 -5.75 2.42 12.51
CA MET A 343 -6.76 1.51 11.97
C MET A 343 -7.22 2.03 10.62
N SER A 344 -7.51 1.13 9.69
CA SER A 344 -8.11 1.53 8.42
C SER A 344 -9.03 0.47 7.82
N ARG A 345 -9.92 0.93 6.95
CA ARG A 345 -10.67 0.12 6.00
C ARG A 345 -10.27 0.53 4.60
N MET A 346 -10.09 -0.46 3.74
CA MET A 346 -9.79 -0.27 2.34
C MET A 346 -11.03 -0.66 1.53
N TRP A 347 -11.40 0.19 0.60
CA TRP A 347 -12.63 0.07 -0.16
C TRP A 347 -12.34 0.08 -1.66
N ASP A 348 -13.09 -0.72 -2.41
CA ASP A 348 -13.34 -0.43 -3.81
C ASP A 348 -14.21 0.84 -3.87
N TYR A 349 -13.70 1.90 -4.49
CA TYR A 349 -14.32 3.22 -4.38
C TYR A 349 -15.63 3.32 -5.18
N GLY A 350 -15.69 2.66 -6.33
CA GLY A 350 -16.86 2.71 -7.22
C GLY A 350 -18.03 1.89 -6.69
N SER A 351 -17.76 0.71 -6.12
CA SER A 351 -18.79 -0.19 -5.60
C SER A 351 -19.08 -0.03 -4.11
N GLY A 352 -18.16 0.54 -3.34
CA GLY A 352 -18.23 0.58 -1.88
C GLY A 352 -17.94 -0.77 -1.21
N THR A 353 -17.39 -1.74 -1.94
CA THR A 353 -17.00 -3.05 -1.39
C THR A 353 -15.83 -2.89 -0.41
N HIS A 354 -15.97 -3.45 0.79
CA HIS A 354 -14.94 -3.45 1.83
C HIS A 354 -13.92 -4.54 1.55
N ILE A 355 -12.82 -4.20 0.89
CA ILE A 355 -11.87 -5.19 0.40
C ILE A 355 -10.89 -5.68 1.48
N ALA A 356 -10.52 -4.81 2.44
CA ALA A 356 -9.58 -5.15 3.49
C ALA A 356 -9.71 -4.29 4.75
N THR A 357 -9.31 -4.84 5.88
CA THR A 357 -9.11 -4.12 7.15
C THR A 357 -7.66 -4.18 7.56
N THR A 358 -7.17 -3.06 8.10
CA THR A 358 -5.78 -2.95 8.54
C THR A 358 -5.70 -2.46 9.98
N ILE A 359 -4.73 -2.98 10.73
CA ILE A 359 -4.37 -2.50 12.07
C ILE A 359 -2.86 -2.35 12.14
N GLN A 360 -2.38 -1.30 12.79
CA GLN A 360 -0.95 -1.05 12.94
C GLN A 360 -0.63 -0.42 14.29
N ASP A 361 0.25 -1.08 15.04
CA ASP A 361 0.84 -0.52 16.26
C ASP A 361 2.10 0.27 15.87
N GLY A 362 2.24 1.45 16.44
CA GLY A 362 3.36 2.35 16.17
C GLY A 362 3.93 2.95 17.44
N LEU A 363 5.26 3.05 17.49
CA LEU A 363 5.96 3.90 18.43
C LEU A 363 5.69 5.36 18.05
N ILE A 364 5.20 6.16 18.99
CA ILE A 364 5.03 7.61 18.82
C ILE A 364 5.44 8.32 20.10
N ARG A 365 6.45 9.19 19.98
CA ARG A 365 6.92 10.03 21.08
C ARG A 365 6.69 11.50 20.75
N PHE A 366 6.35 12.27 21.77
CA PHE A 366 6.15 13.71 21.68
C PHE A 366 7.25 14.47 22.42
N LYS A 367 7.37 15.78 22.18
CA LYS A 367 8.28 16.64 22.94
C LYS A 367 7.91 16.62 24.44
N PRO A 368 8.89 16.78 25.35
CA PRO A 368 8.59 16.94 26.77
C PRO A 368 7.63 18.12 27.00
N GLY A 369 6.61 17.91 27.82
CA GLY A 369 5.63 18.94 28.16
C GLY A 369 4.51 19.16 27.14
N THR A 370 4.48 18.43 26.02
CA THR A 370 3.32 18.44 25.10
C THR A 370 2.04 18.03 25.83
N LYS A 371 0.98 18.85 25.70
CA LYS A 371 -0.36 18.61 26.25
C LYS A 371 -1.38 18.56 25.10
N LEU A 372 -2.45 17.78 25.30
CA LEU A 372 -3.59 17.66 24.38
C LEU A 372 -4.56 18.82 24.51
#